data_AF-A0AA37MUF9-F1
#
_entry.id   AF-A0AA37MUF9-F1
#
_cell.length_a   1.000
_cell.length_b   1.000
_cell.length_c   1.000
_cell.angle_alpha   90.00
_cell.angle_beta   90.00
_cell.angle_gamma   90.00
#
_symmetry.space_group_name_H-M   'P 1'
#
loop_
_entity.id
_entity.type
_entity.pdbx_description
1 polymer ?
#
loop_
_entity_poly.entity_id
_entity_poly.type
_entity_poly.pdbx_seq_one_letter_code
_entity_poly.pdbx_strand_id
1 'polypeptide(L)'
;MGDDKRRKEIMPPLAGMPISRDPMALADLYNAGLGKNWSTQKEAVAAMARFSPKVTREALNRAIGVSKLPNEVLRLFEVAGIWPHTARVLVQLSRKYGATVLEERAKVIDATGKTWSEIIALLDGREAVPPKRAARYPSPLALAAEYKQGLTDGRWTSINSAVDMCKEWERRTVARAIAISNLPPEVLELFVYRPLTFSTGATLLRIQKAMGAEELARRAAEMLKAPRRRSTDEIVASLLRARSNAGPNMTVRMDGTDMVIVFKVPVDDPEELLFTAEEMGPVIEMAIMTLRARRKSGKLKTLN
;
A
#
# COMPACT_ATOMS: atom_id res chain seq x y z
N MET A 1 -34.97 14.73 43.40
CA MET A 1 -35.74 14.18 42.27
C MET A 1 -35.07 14.70 41.01
N GLY A 2 -34.04 13.98 40.56
CA GLY A 2 -33.03 14.47 39.61
C GLY A 2 -33.43 14.17 38.17
N ASP A 3 -33.46 15.22 37.36
CA ASP A 3 -33.80 15.20 35.95
C ASP A 3 -32.47 15.25 35.15
N ASP A 4 -31.81 14.09 35.00
CA ASP A 4 -30.55 13.96 34.23
C ASP A 4 -30.86 13.87 32.73
N LYS A 5 -31.14 15.02 32.12
CA LYS A 5 -31.15 15.21 30.67
C LYS A 5 -29.71 15.09 30.11
N ARG A 6 -29.20 13.86 29.98
CA ARG A 6 -28.07 13.57 29.10
C ARG A 6 -28.53 13.68 27.64
N ARG A 7 -28.54 14.90 27.11
CA ARG A 7 -28.55 15.13 25.67
C ARG A 7 -27.29 14.46 25.11
N LYS A 8 -27.46 13.42 24.31
CA LYS A 8 -26.38 12.87 23.48
C LYS A 8 -25.87 14.00 22.60
N GLU A 9 -24.67 14.49 22.85
CA GLU A 9 -23.94 15.38 21.94
C GLU A 9 -23.73 14.61 20.63
N ILE A 10 -24.44 15.04 19.58
CA ILE A 10 -24.38 14.44 18.25
C ILE A 10 -23.07 14.92 17.63
N MET A 11 -22.14 14.01 17.34
CA MET A 11 -20.91 14.36 16.62
C MET A 11 -21.27 14.86 15.21
N PRO A 12 -20.69 15.98 14.75
CA PRO A 12 -20.93 16.47 13.41
C PRO A 12 -20.35 15.50 12.36
N PRO A 13 -20.99 15.37 11.18
CA PRO A 13 -20.48 14.52 10.10
C PRO A 13 -19.11 15.00 9.62
N LEU A 14 -18.30 14.08 9.11
CA LEU A 14 -17.01 14.41 8.51
C LEU A 14 -17.24 15.31 7.28
N ALA A 15 -16.79 16.57 7.36
CA ALA A 15 -17.05 17.59 6.35
C ALA A 15 -16.68 17.09 4.93
N GLY A 16 -17.67 17.08 4.02
CA GLY A 16 -17.50 16.70 2.62
C GLY A 16 -17.64 15.21 2.30
N MET A 17 -17.91 14.34 3.28
CA MET A 17 -18.13 12.91 3.03
C MET A 17 -19.60 12.62 2.67
N PRO A 18 -19.88 11.76 1.66
CA PRO A 18 -21.24 11.28 1.43
C PRO A 18 -21.78 10.57 2.68
N ILE A 19 -23.05 10.79 3.03
CA ILE A 19 -23.71 10.18 4.21
C ILE A 19 -23.54 8.64 4.21
N SER A 20 -23.48 8.01 3.05
CA SER A 20 -23.28 6.56 2.93
C SER A 20 -21.87 6.06 3.30
N ARG A 21 -20.89 6.96 3.41
CA ARG A 21 -19.52 6.65 3.83
C ARG A 21 -19.20 7.16 5.24
N ASP A 22 -20.04 8.00 5.81
CA ASP A 22 -19.92 8.47 7.19
C ASP A 22 -20.67 7.50 8.13
N PRO A 23 -19.97 6.71 8.96
CA PRO A 23 -20.60 5.75 9.85
C PRO A 23 -21.50 6.39 10.91
N MET A 24 -21.20 7.60 11.36
CA MET A 24 -22.02 8.29 12.38
C MET A 24 -23.29 8.85 11.75
N ALA A 25 -23.15 9.59 10.64
CA ALA A 25 -24.31 10.13 9.93
C ALA A 25 -25.25 9.02 9.43
N LEU A 26 -24.71 7.87 9.01
CA LEU A 26 -25.50 6.71 8.60
C LEU A 26 -26.26 6.08 9.77
N ALA A 27 -25.65 6.02 10.95
CA ALA A 27 -26.29 5.50 12.16
C ALA A 27 -27.42 6.43 12.64
N ASP A 28 -27.19 7.73 12.61
CA ASP A 28 -28.18 8.73 12.99
C ASP A 28 -29.38 8.71 12.04
N LEU A 29 -29.12 8.63 10.72
CA LEU A 29 -30.17 8.46 9.73
C LEU A 29 -30.99 7.20 10.01
N TYR A 30 -30.34 6.07 10.28
CA TYR A 30 -31.02 4.82 10.62
C TYR A 30 -31.92 4.95 11.85
N ASN A 31 -31.39 5.53 12.93
CA ASN A 31 -32.12 5.69 14.19
C ASN A 31 -33.29 6.67 14.05
N ALA A 32 -33.14 7.73 13.25
CA ALA A 32 -34.20 8.71 13.01
C ALA A 32 -35.38 8.15 12.21
N GLY A 33 -35.13 7.20 11.31
CA GLY A 33 -36.18 6.55 10.52
C GLY A 33 -36.77 5.27 11.15
N LEU A 34 -36.17 4.75 12.23
CA LEU A 34 -36.63 3.54 12.89
C LEU A 34 -38.02 3.76 13.53
N GLY A 35 -38.99 2.93 13.17
CA GLY A 35 -40.39 3.05 13.62
C GLY A 35 -41.25 4.04 12.82
N LYS A 36 -40.67 4.80 11.88
CA LYS A 36 -41.40 5.71 10.99
C LYS A 36 -41.30 5.30 9.52
N ASN A 37 -40.08 5.18 9.02
CA ASN A 37 -39.77 4.91 7.62
C ASN A 37 -39.38 3.45 7.39
N TRP A 38 -38.92 2.76 8.43
CA TRP A 38 -38.60 1.33 8.42
C TRP A 38 -38.77 0.74 9.81
N SER A 39 -39.15 -0.53 9.86
CA SER A 39 -39.23 -1.34 11.08
C SER A 39 -38.03 -2.27 11.23
N THR A 40 -37.42 -2.67 10.10
CA THR A 40 -36.27 -3.59 10.07
C THR A 40 -35.05 -2.98 9.40
N GLN A 41 -33.85 -3.51 9.72
CA GLN A 41 -32.61 -3.12 9.03
C GLN A 41 -32.66 -3.42 7.53
N LYS A 42 -33.38 -4.47 7.11
CA LYS A 42 -33.52 -4.85 5.70
C LYS A 42 -34.30 -3.79 4.93
N GLU A 43 -35.40 -3.30 5.49
CA GLU A 43 -36.17 -2.18 4.95
C GLU A 43 -35.34 -0.90 4.90
N ALA A 44 -34.57 -0.63 5.96
CA ALA A 44 -33.72 0.55 6.01
C ALA A 44 -32.67 0.55 4.87
N VAL A 45 -32.00 -0.58 4.63
CA VAL A 45 -31.05 -0.71 3.50
C VAL A 45 -31.74 -0.53 2.15
N ALA A 46 -32.95 -1.09 1.98
CA ALA A 46 -33.73 -0.93 0.76
C ALA A 46 -34.12 0.55 0.52
N ALA A 47 -34.59 1.25 1.55
CA ALA A 47 -34.91 2.68 1.49
C ALA A 47 -33.68 3.56 1.21
N MET A 48 -32.51 3.14 1.70
CA MET A 48 -31.22 3.82 1.49
C MET A 48 -30.51 3.44 0.18
N ALA A 49 -31.11 2.61 -0.67
CA ALA A 49 -30.53 2.17 -1.93
C ALA A 49 -30.27 3.32 -2.93
N ARG A 50 -30.96 4.46 -2.74
CA ARG A 50 -30.82 5.67 -3.56
C ARG A 50 -29.53 6.47 -3.32
N PHE A 51 -28.79 6.20 -2.25
CA PHE A 51 -27.54 6.91 -1.98
C PHE A 51 -26.41 6.43 -2.90
N SER A 52 -25.53 7.37 -3.29
CA SER A 52 -24.31 7.09 -4.03
C SER A 52 -23.09 7.47 -3.18
N PRO A 53 -22.21 6.52 -2.81
CA PRO A 53 -22.29 5.08 -3.07
C PRO A 53 -23.42 4.37 -2.32
N LYS A 54 -23.84 3.21 -2.82
CA LYS A 54 -24.94 2.40 -2.27
C LYS A 54 -24.61 1.94 -0.84
N VAL A 55 -25.55 2.15 0.08
CA VAL A 55 -25.45 1.65 1.45
C VAL A 55 -25.63 0.13 1.44
N THR A 56 -24.63 -0.59 1.95
CA THR A 56 -24.71 -2.05 2.14
C THR A 56 -25.20 -2.37 3.56
N ARG A 57 -25.78 -3.57 3.73
CA ARG A 57 -26.18 -4.07 5.06
C ARG A 57 -25.01 -4.09 6.04
N GLU A 58 -23.81 -4.42 5.56
CA GLU A 58 -22.61 -4.42 6.38
C GLU A 58 -22.18 -3.02 6.83
N ALA A 59 -22.27 -2.03 5.94
CA ALA A 59 -21.97 -0.64 6.27
C ALA A 59 -22.94 -0.13 7.34
N LEU A 60 -24.24 -0.42 7.17
CA LEU A 60 -25.26 -0.07 8.15
C LEU A 60 -25.05 -0.78 9.49
N ASN A 61 -24.75 -2.08 9.49
CA ASN A 61 -24.47 -2.81 10.73
C ASN A 61 -23.24 -2.27 11.47
N ARG A 62 -22.21 -1.84 10.74
CA ARG A 62 -21.02 -1.19 11.31
C ARG A 62 -21.37 0.16 11.91
N ALA A 63 -22.13 0.99 11.18
CA ALA A 63 -22.62 2.28 11.67
C ALA A 63 -23.42 2.13 12.98
N ILE A 64 -24.38 1.20 13.02
CA ILE A 64 -25.17 0.89 14.23
C ILE A 64 -24.27 0.35 15.35
N GLY A 65 -23.24 -0.43 15.01
CA GLY A 65 -22.28 -0.92 16.00
C GLY A 65 -21.47 0.19 16.64
N VAL A 66 -21.02 1.17 15.85
CA VAL A 66 -20.27 2.34 16.33
C VAL A 66 -21.15 3.25 17.18
N SER A 67 -22.40 3.49 16.80
CA SER A 67 -23.30 4.37 17.57
C SER A 67 -23.70 3.82 18.95
N LYS A 68 -23.39 2.55 19.22
CA LYS A 68 -23.55 1.89 20.52
C LYS A 68 -22.31 1.95 21.40
N LEU A 69 -21.19 2.48 20.90
CA LEU A 69 -19.98 2.63 21.69
C LEU A 69 -20.18 3.68 22.80
N PRO A 70 -19.45 3.56 23.93
CA PRO A 70 -19.43 4.61 24.95
C PRO A 70 -18.99 5.95 24.36
N ASN A 71 -19.57 7.04 24.86
CA ASN A 71 -19.29 8.39 24.36
C ASN A 71 -17.82 8.76 24.53
N GLU A 72 -17.20 8.27 25.60
CA GLU A 72 -15.78 8.42 25.93
C GLU A 72 -14.90 7.88 24.81
N VAL A 73 -15.29 6.75 24.21
CA VAL A 73 -14.58 6.16 23.05
C VAL A 73 -14.79 7.03 21.81
N LEU A 74 -16.01 7.52 21.58
CA LEU A 74 -16.34 8.35 20.41
C LEU A 74 -15.59 9.69 20.44
N ARG A 75 -15.48 10.31 21.63
CA ARG A 75 -14.78 11.59 21.85
C ARG A 75 -13.32 11.55 21.42
N LEU A 76 -12.63 10.41 21.56
CA LEU A 76 -11.25 10.26 21.10
C LEU A 76 -11.10 10.50 19.59
N PHE A 77 -12.16 10.29 18.81
CA PHE A 77 -12.14 10.43 17.35
C PHE A 77 -12.79 11.73 16.87
N GLU A 78 -13.07 12.70 17.73
CA GLU A 78 -13.62 14.01 17.31
C GLU A 78 -12.71 14.71 16.29
N VAL A 79 -11.39 14.68 16.53
CA VAL A 79 -10.41 15.29 15.63
C VAL A 79 -9.98 14.33 14.53
N ALA A 80 -9.74 13.05 14.85
CA ALA A 80 -9.21 12.07 13.91
C ALA A 80 -10.26 11.52 12.91
N GLY A 81 -11.54 11.63 13.27
CA GLY A 81 -12.67 11.12 12.50
C GLY A 81 -12.86 9.61 12.58
N ILE A 82 -14.11 9.16 12.45
CA ILE A 82 -14.46 7.74 12.37
C ILE A 82 -14.72 7.37 10.90
N TRP A 83 -13.74 6.75 10.27
CA TRP A 83 -13.82 6.28 8.88
C TRP A 83 -14.43 4.87 8.80
N PRO A 84 -14.90 4.40 7.63
CA PRO A 84 -15.47 3.04 7.49
C PRO A 84 -14.57 1.90 7.96
N HIS A 85 -13.25 2.04 7.82
CA HIS A 85 -12.29 1.07 8.30
C HIS A 85 -12.09 1.19 9.83
N THR A 86 -11.99 2.41 10.36
CA THR A 86 -11.97 2.70 11.81
C THR A 86 -13.19 2.11 12.50
N ALA A 87 -14.39 2.35 11.95
CA ALA A 87 -15.66 1.80 12.43
C ALA A 87 -15.65 0.27 12.53
N ARG A 88 -15.09 -0.40 11.51
CA ARG A 88 -14.93 -1.86 11.53
C ARG A 88 -14.08 -2.32 12.70
N VAL A 89 -12.94 -1.66 12.93
CA VAL A 89 -12.00 -2.03 14.00
C VAL A 89 -12.60 -1.73 15.37
N LEU A 90 -13.28 -0.59 15.54
CA LEU A 90 -13.94 -0.25 16.81
C LEU A 90 -15.04 -1.26 17.19
N VAL A 91 -15.85 -1.70 16.21
CA VAL A 91 -16.85 -2.75 16.45
C VAL A 91 -16.19 -4.09 16.83
N GLN A 92 -15.03 -4.41 16.24
CA GLN A 92 -14.27 -5.60 16.61
C GLN A 92 -13.70 -5.49 18.04
N LEU A 93 -13.15 -4.34 18.41
CA LEU A 93 -12.66 -4.08 19.77
C LEU A 93 -13.79 -4.17 20.79
N SER A 94 -14.96 -3.61 20.48
CA SER A 94 -16.13 -3.68 21.35
C SER A 94 -16.60 -5.11 21.59
N ARG A 95 -16.55 -5.97 20.56
CA ARG A 95 -16.84 -7.40 20.72
C ARG A 95 -15.78 -8.15 21.51
N LYS A 96 -14.51 -7.73 21.40
CA LYS A 96 -13.38 -8.39 22.04
C LYS A 96 -13.28 -8.09 23.54
N TYR A 97 -13.49 -6.83 23.93
CA TYR A 97 -13.29 -6.38 25.32
C TYR A 97 -14.57 -5.98 26.04
N GLY A 98 -15.68 -5.79 25.32
CA GLY A 98 -16.91 -5.22 25.88
C GLY A 98 -16.87 -3.69 25.94
N ALA A 99 -18.04 -3.08 26.13
CA ALA A 99 -18.19 -1.63 26.16
C ALA A 99 -17.55 -0.98 27.41
N THR A 100 -17.68 -1.62 28.57
CA THR A 100 -17.19 -1.09 29.86
C THR A 100 -15.67 -0.95 29.89
N VAL A 101 -14.94 -2.00 29.46
CA VAL A 101 -13.47 -1.99 29.41
C VAL A 101 -12.96 -0.92 28.44
N LEU A 102 -13.64 -0.73 27.30
CA LEU A 102 -13.26 0.31 26.36
C LEU A 102 -13.52 1.72 26.91
N GLU A 103 -14.59 1.91 27.68
CA GLU A 103 -14.88 3.18 28.34
C GLU A 103 -13.79 3.54 29.38
N GLU A 104 -13.39 2.59 30.23
CA GLU A 104 -12.33 2.79 31.21
C GLU A 104 -10.99 3.14 30.56
N ARG A 105 -10.63 2.44 29.47
CA ARG A 105 -9.43 2.75 28.69
C ARG A 105 -9.53 4.11 28.02
N ALA A 106 -10.69 4.47 27.49
CA ALA A 106 -10.87 5.77 26.82
C ALA A 106 -10.67 6.95 27.79
N LYS A 107 -11.08 6.82 29.06
CA LYS A 107 -10.93 7.87 30.07
C LYS A 107 -9.47 8.26 30.36
N VAL A 108 -8.52 7.36 30.13
CA VAL A 108 -7.09 7.61 30.39
C VAL A 108 -6.30 7.97 29.14
N ILE A 109 -6.91 7.94 27.95
CA ILE A 109 -6.24 8.25 26.69
C ILE A 109 -6.37 9.74 26.37
N ASP A 110 -5.23 10.43 26.26
CA ASP A 110 -5.17 11.75 25.62
C ASP A 110 -5.09 11.58 24.10
N ALA A 111 -6.15 11.96 23.38
CA ALA A 111 -6.21 11.88 21.92
C ALA A 111 -5.46 13.01 21.20
N THR A 112 -4.98 14.03 21.92
CA THR A 112 -4.37 15.22 21.31
C THR A 112 -3.13 14.84 20.49
N GLY A 113 -3.13 15.26 19.22
CA GLY A 113 -2.03 14.99 18.28
C GLY A 113 -1.89 13.53 17.82
N LYS A 114 -2.78 12.63 18.22
CA LYS A 114 -2.74 11.20 17.84
C LYS A 114 -3.58 10.92 16.60
N THR A 115 -3.08 10.02 15.77
CA THR A 115 -3.78 9.47 14.63
C THR A 115 -4.81 8.43 15.07
N TRP A 116 -5.82 8.20 14.23
CA TRP A 116 -6.85 7.18 14.51
C TRP A 116 -6.25 5.80 14.79
N SER A 117 -5.13 5.44 14.16
CA SER A 117 -4.45 4.17 14.37
C SER A 117 -3.77 4.07 15.73
N GLU A 118 -3.18 5.17 16.22
CA GLU A 118 -2.58 5.23 17.56
C GLU A 118 -3.66 5.12 18.64
N ILE A 119 -4.78 5.82 18.45
CA ILE A 119 -5.93 5.76 19.36
C ILE A 119 -6.48 4.32 19.44
N ILE A 120 -6.63 3.64 18.29
CA ILE A 120 -7.04 2.23 18.25
C ILE A 120 -6.04 1.33 18.99
N ALA A 121 -4.73 1.52 18.81
CA ALA A 121 -3.72 0.71 19.46
C ALA A 121 -3.81 0.84 20.99
N LEU A 122 -3.98 2.06 21.49
CA LEU A 122 -4.19 2.34 22.92
C LEU A 122 -5.46 1.68 23.45
N LEU A 123 -6.56 1.75 22.70
CA LEU A 123 -7.81 1.07 23.06
C LEU A 123 -7.67 -0.47 23.06
N ASP A 124 -6.86 -1.05 22.18
CA ASP A 124 -6.53 -2.47 22.17
C ASP A 124 -5.56 -2.87 23.29
N GLY A 125 -5.06 -1.93 24.10
CA GLY A 125 -4.10 -2.17 25.18
C GLY A 125 -2.68 -2.45 24.67
N ARG A 126 -2.37 -2.05 23.44
CA ARG A 126 -1.01 -2.12 22.87
C ARG A 126 -0.33 -0.78 23.08
N GLU A 127 1.00 -0.80 23.20
CA GLU A 127 1.77 0.43 23.09
C GLU A 127 1.45 1.12 21.75
N ALA A 128 1.17 2.42 21.81
CA ALA A 128 0.99 3.23 20.63
C ALA A 128 2.31 3.26 19.86
N VAL A 129 2.48 2.34 18.91
CA VAL A 129 3.55 2.46 17.94
C VAL A 129 3.15 3.65 17.07
N PRO A 130 3.92 4.76 17.10
CA PRO A 130 3.65 5.85 16.18
C PRO A 130 3.62 5.23 14.78
N PRO A 131 2.67 5.60 13.90
CA PRO A 131 2.71 5.11 12.54
C PRO A 131 4.14 5.34 12.08
N LYS A 132 4.81 4.27 11.61
CA LYS A 132 6.10 4.41 10.94
C LYS A 132 5.81 5.37 9.81
N ARG A 133 6.01 6.67 10.05
CA ARG A 133 6.17 7.66 9.01
C ARG A 133 7.34 7.05 8.28
N ALA A 134 7.05 6.39 7.15
CA ALA A 134 8.09 6.04 6.22
C ALA A 134 8.84 7.36 6.11
N ALA A 135 10.08 7.39 6.61
CA ALA A 135 10.90 8.58 6.53
C ALA A 135 10.68 9.05 5.10
N ARG A 136 10.23 10.31 4.94
CA ARG A 136 10.12 10.94 3.64
C ARG A 136 11.55 11.05 3.13
N TYR A 137 12.18 9.91 2.81
CA TYR A 137 13.33 9.89 1.97
C TYR A 137 12.81 10.55 0.71
N PRO A 138 13.36 11.71 0.33
CA PRO A 138 13.05 12.28 -0.96
C PRO A 138 13.19 11.18 -2.00
N SER A 139 12.39 11.24 -3.07
CA SER A 139 12.51 10.28 -4.16
C SER A 139 14.00 10.14 -4.52
N PRO A 140 14.52 8.95 -4.87
CA PRO A 140 15.93 8.77 -5.18
C PRO A 140 16.44 9.79 -6.22
N LEU A 141 15.58 10.25 -7.13
CA LEU A 141 15.91 11.32 -8.07
C LEU A 141 16.02 12.70 -7.40
N ALA A 142 15.12 13.04 -6.48
CA ALA A 142 15.19 14.28 -5.72
C ALA A 142 16.44 14.32 -4.81
N LEU A 143 16.76 13.23 -4.11
CA LEU A 143 17.97 13.14 -3.29
C LEU A 143 19.24 13.30 -4.14
N ALA A 144 19.28 12.66 -5.31
CA ALA A 144 20.41 12.79 -6.22
C ALA A 144 20.53 14.20 -6.83
N ALA A 145 19.40 14.85 -7.14
CA ALA A 145 19.36 16.21 -7.65
C ALA A 145 19.85 17.20 -6.58
N GLU A 146 19.39 17.07 -5.34
CA GLU A 146 19.83 17.89 -4.22
C GLU A 146 21.33 17.73 -3.97
N TYR A 147 21.83 16.48 -3.96
CA TYR A 147 23.26 16.20 -3.88
C TYR A 147 24.05 16.87 -5.02
N LYS A 148 23.60 16.75 -6.26
CA LYS A 148 24.24 17.39 -7.43
C LYS A 148 24.22 18.92 -7.31
N GLN A 149 23.12 19.50 -6.85
CA GLN A 149 23.00 20.94 -6.64
C GLN A 149 23.94 21.43 -5.53
N GLY A 150 24.05 20.73 -4.41
CA GLY A 150 25.01 21.13 -3.37
C GLY A 150 26.48 20.98 -3.79
N LEU A 151 26.79 20.11 -4.75
CA LEU A 151 28.12 20.08 -5.38
C LEU A 151 28.36 21.33 -6.25
N THR A 152 27.37 21.75 -7.05
CA THR A 152 27.49 22.96 -7.89
C THR A 152 27.54 24.23 -7.05
N ASP A 153 26.81 24.27 -5.94
CA ASP A 153 26.77 25.40 -5.01
C ASP A 153 28.01 25.45 -4.10
N GLY A 154 28.88 24.43 -4.14
CA GLY A 154 30.03 24.31 -3.24
C GLY A 154 29.68 24.03 -1.78
N ARG A 155 28.43 23.64 -1.47
CA ARG A 155 28.00 23.28 -0.12
C ARG A 155 28.70 22.03 0.40
N TRP A 156 29.04 21.11 -0.48
CA TRP A 156 29.84 19.92 -0.18
C TRP A 156 30.72 19.54 -1.37
N THR A 157 31.78 18.78 -1.11
CA THR A 157 32.76 18.34 -2.13
C THR A 157 32.71 16.83 -2.39
N SER A 158 32.11 16.07 -1.48
CA SER A 158 31.99 14.61 -1.54
C SER A 158 30.73 14.12 -0.83
N ILE A 159 30.38 12.85 -1.03
CA ILE A 159 29.28 12.20 -0.31
C ILE A 159 29.50 12.25 1.20
N ASN A 160 30.74 12.08 1.67
CA ASN A 160 31.05 12.11 3.11
C ASN A 160 30.76 13.50 3.69
N SER A 161 31.26 14.56 3.04
CA SER A 161 30.98 15.93 3.50
C SER A 161 29.49 16.27 3.45
N ALA A 162 28.75 15.75 2.46
CA ALA A 162 27.30 15.96 2.38
C ALA A 162 26.58 15.29 3.55
N VAL A 163 26.96 14.06 3.92
CA VAL A 163 26.39 13.33 5.06
C VAL A 163 26.77 13.97 6.41
N ASP A 164 28.00 14.49 6.53
CA ASP A 164 28.44 15.18 7.75
C ASP A 164 27.64 16.46 8.00
N MET A 165 27.28 17.18 6.93
CA MET A 165 26.44 18.38 7.00
C MET A 165 24.94 18.06 7.12
N CYS A 166 24.47 17.02 6.43
CA CYS A 166 23.08 16.57 6.45
C CYS A 166 22.97 15.30 7.28
N LYS A 167 22.82 15.45 8.61
CA LYS A 167 22.76 14.31 9.56
C LYS A 167 21.64 13.29 9.29
N GLU A 168 20.62 13.67 8.50
CA GLU A 168 19.53 12.77 8.09
C GLU A 168 19.90 11.88 6.90
N TRP A 169 20.99 12.19 6.19
CA TRP A 169 21.43 11.46 5.01
C TRP A 169 22.33 10.30 5.42
N GLU A 170 22.12 9.15 4.78
CA GLU A 170 22.99 8.01 4.93
C GLU A 170 23.85 7.85 3.68
N ARG A 171 25.17 7.65 3.85
CA ARG A 171 26.14 7.48 2.76
C ARG A 171 25.70 6.45 1.72
N ARG A 172 25.21 5.28 2.16
CA ARG A 172 24.72 4.22 1.27
C ARG A 172 23.49 4.65 0.47
N THR A 173 22.60 5.39 1.11
CA THR A 173 21.36 5.89 0.51
C THR A 173 21.64 6.96 -0.54
N VAL A 174 22.54 7.91 -0.27
CA VAL A 174 22.99 8.92 -1.23
C VAL A 174 23.69 8.27 -2.42
N ALA A 175 24.64 7.36 -2.18
CA ALA A 175 25.34 6.64 -3.25
C ALA A 175 24.37 5.86 -4.16
N ARG A 176 23.35 5.22 -3.56
CA ARG A 176 22.31 4.50 -4.29
C ARG A 176 21.41 5.44 -5.09
N ALA A 177 21.04 6.59 -4.54
CA ALA A 177 20.27 7.61 -5.25
C ALA A 177 21.03 8.12 -6.49
N ILE A 178 22.33 8.41 -6.35
CA ILE A 178 23.20 8.81 -7.46
C ILE A 178 23.21 7.72 -8.54
N ALA A 179 23.41 6.46 -8.15
CA ALA A 179 23.39 5.34 -9.09
C ALA A 179 22.05 5.23 -9.83
N ILE A 180 20.93 5.37 -9.14
CA ILE A 180 19.58 5.39 -9.76
C ILE A 180 19.44 6.56 -10.73
N SER A 181 19.96 7.75 -10.39
CA SER A 181 19.92 8.93 -11.27
C SER A 181 20.77 8.79 -12.54
N ASN A 182 21.68 7.81 -12.58
CA ASN A 182 22.54 7.51 -13.72
C ASN A 182 22.01 6.32 -14.56
N LEU A 183 20.79 5.83 -14.28
CA LEU A 183 20.09 4.94 -15.21
C LEU A 183 19.91 5.64 -16.57
N PRO A 184 19.81 4.89 -17.69
CA PRO A 184 19.57 5.49 -18.99
C PRO A 184 18.35 6.43 -18.99
N PRO A 185 18.42 7.60 -19.63
CA PRO A 185 17.34 8.59 -19.63
C PRO A 185 15.98 8.01 -20.04
N GLU A 186 15.97 7.12 -21.02
CA GLU A 186 14.76 6.46 -21.52
C GLU A 186 14.10 5.60 -20.43
N VAL A 187 14.90 5.01 -19.54
CA VAL A 187 14.38 4.24 -18.39
C VAL A 187 13.77 5.17 -17.37
N LEU A 188 14.42 6.30 -17.08
CA LEU A 188 13.90 7.30 -16.14
C LEU A 188 12.59 7.93 -16.66
N GLU A 189 12.49 8.13 -17.98
CA GLU A 189 11.30 8.68 -18.64
C GLU A 189 10.05 7.82 -18.42
N LEU A 190 10.18 6.49 -18.37
CA LEU A 190 9.08 5.56 -18.08
C LEU A 190 8.43 5.81 -16.69
N PHE A 191 9.14 6.49 -15.78
CA PHE A 191 8.70 6.79 -14.43
C PHE A 191 8.39 8.27 -14.19
N VAL A 192 8.36 9.15 -15.20
CA VAL A 192 8.07 10.60 -15.00
C VAL A 192 6.75 10.84 -14.23
N TYR A 193 5.72 10.05 -14.55
CA TYR A 193 4.39 10.15 -13.92
C TYR A 193 4.16 9.09 -12.83
N ARG A 194 5.22 8.43 -12.34
CA ARG A 194 5.12 7.33 -11.38
C ARG A 194 6.17 7.48 -10.26
N PRO A 195 5.86 7.06 -9.02
CA PRO A 195 6.84 7.11 -7.96
C PRO A 195 7.96 6.09 -8.21
N LEU A 196 9.14 6.56 -8.60
CA LEU A 196 10.36 5.74 -8.61
C LEU A 196 10.89 5.64 -7.18
N THR A 197 10.83 4.46 -6.57
CA THR A 197 11.30 4.21 -5.21
C THR A 197 12.73 3.62 -5.21
N PHE A 198 13.39 3.61 -4.04
CA PHE A 198 14.70 2.96 -3.90
C PHE A 198 14.66 1.46 -4.20
N SER A 199 13.56 0.77 -3.89
CA SER A 199 13.39 -0.67 -4.19
C SER A 199 13.33 -0.90 -5.69
N THR A 200 12.44 -0.18 -6.40
CA THR A 200 12.32 -0.24 -7.86
C THR A 200 13.63 0.15 -8.53
N GLY A 201 14.27 1.24 -8.10
CA GLY A 201 15.55 1.68 -8.64
C GLY A 201 16.67 0.64 -8.48
N ALA A 202 16.74 -0.08 -7.36
CA ALA A 202 17.71 -1.17 -7.22
C ALA A 202 17.40 -2.38 -8.10
N THR A 203 16.13 -2.66 -8.37
CA THR A 203 15.76 -3.67 -9.37
C THR A 203 16.24 -3.25 -10.76
N LEU A 204 16.00 -2.00 -11.16
CA LEU A 204 16.48 -1.47 -12.44
C LEU A 204 18.01 -1.52 -12.56
N LEU A 205 18.75 -1.15 -11.51
CA LEU A 205 20.21 -1.24 -11.48
C LEU A 205 20.71 -2.70 -11.61
N ARG A 206 20.01 -3.66 -11.00
CA ARG A 206 20.32 -5.09 -11.16
C ARG A 206 20.06 -5.57 -12.57
N ILE A 207 18.97 -5.11 -13.20
CA ILE A 207 18.65 -5.40 -14.59
C ILE A 207 19.74 -4.82 -15.50
N GLN A 208 20.11 -3.56 -15.32
CA GLN A 208 21.21 -2.92 -16.06
C GLN A 208 22.52 -3.70 -15.91
N LYS A 209 22.88 -4.12 -14.69
CA LYS A 209 24.08 -4.95 -14.46
C LYS A 209 24.01 -6.30 -15.16
N ALA A 210 22.81 -6.84 -15.37
CA ALA A 210 22.61 -8.15 -15.98
C ALA A 210 22.61 -8.13 -17.50
N MET A 211 22.03 -7.10 -18.15
CA MET A 211 21.87 -7.02 -19.61
C MET A 211 22.67 -5.90 -20.29
N GLY A 212 23.27 -4.99 -19.53
CA GLY A 212 23.96 -3.81 -20.04
C GLY A 212 23.06 -2.57 -20.11
N ALA A 213 23.69 -1.40 -20.13
CA ALA A 213 22.99 -0.11 -20.21
C ALA A 213 22.32 0.12 -21.56
N GLU A 214 23.01 -0.21 -22.65
CA GLU A 214 22.51 -0.01 -24.03
C GLU A 214 21.26 -0.84 -24.32
N GLU A 215 21.29 -2.14 -23.98
CA GLU A 215 20.14 -3.00 -24.19
C GLU A 215 18.94 -2.60 -23.33
N LEU A 216 19.19 -2.13 -22.10
CA LEU A 216 18.14 -1.62 -21.24
C LEU A 216 17.53 -0.32 -21.81
N ALA A 217 18.35 0.61 -22.30
CA ALA A 217 17.93 1.85 -22.92
C ALA A 217 17.12 1.58 -24.20
N ARG A 218 17.61 0.68 -25.07
CA ARG A 218 16.93 0.26 -26.31
C ARG A 218 15.51 -0.27 -26.02
N ARG A 219 15.37 -1.14 -25.01
CA ARG A 219 14.05 -1.68 -24.60
C ARG A 219 13.15 -0.61 -24.01
N ALA A 220 13.68 0.30 -23.21
CA ALA A 220 12.91 1.42 -22.68
C ALA A 220 12.42 2.33 -23.81
N ALA A 221 13.26 2.62 -24.80
CA ALA A 221 12.90 3.40 -25.99
C ALA A 221 11.79 2.72 -26.82
N GLU A 222 11.85 1.40 -27.01
CA GLU A 222 10.76 0.63 -27.64
C GLU A 222 9.44 0.81 -26.88
N MET A 223 9.48 0.80 -25.55
CA MET A 223 8.29 0.97 -24.71
C MET A 223 7.72 2.39 -24.75
N LEU A 224 8.58 3.41 -24.87
CA LEU A 224 8.18 4.81 -25.01
C LEU A 224 7.49 5.08 -26.35
N LYS A 225 7.95 4.44 -27.44
CA LYS A 225 7.32 4.51 -28.77
C LYS A 225 5.89 3.93 -28.80
N ALA A 226 5.57 3.02 -27.88
CA ALA A 226 4.23 2.43 -27.75
C ALA A 226 3.62 2.75 -26.37
N PRO A 227 3.18 4.00 -26.16
CA PRO A 227 2.68 4.45 -24.86
C PRO A 227 1.40 3.69 -24.50
N ARG A 228 1.45 2.93 -23.42
CA ARG A 228 0.30 2.26 -22.80
C ARG A 228 0.31 2.57 -21.30
N ARG A 229 -0.87 2.59 -20.67
CA ARG A 229 -0.97 2.61 -19.21
C ARG A 229 -0.41 1.29 -18.68
N ARG A 230 0.79 1.36 -18.09
CA ARG A 230 1.45 0.24 -17.43
C ARG A 230 1.64 0.52 -15.94
N SER A 231 1.53 -0.49 -15.09
CA SER A 231 1.98 -0.41 -13.70
C SER A 231 3.52 -0.45 -13.60
N THR A 232 4.08 -0.15 -12.42
CA THR A 232 5.53 -0.25 -12.18
C THR A 232 6.04 -1.67 -12.45
N ASP A 233 5.30 -2.68 -12.01
CA ASP A 233 5.67 -4.09 -12.18
C ASP A 233 5.60 -4.52 -13.64
N GLU A 234 4.59 -4.06 -14.39
CA GLU A 234 4.46 -4.30 -15.82
C GLU A 234 5.60 -3.66 -16.62
N ILE A 235 6.08 -2.48 -16.19
CA ILE A 235 7.24 -1.84 -16.81
C ILE A 235 8.47 -2.71 -16.62
N VAL A 236 8.74 -3.14 -15.38
CA VAL A 236 9.90 -4.01 -15.06
C VAL A 236 9.81 -5.34 -15.81
N ALA A 237 8.64 -5.97 -15.86
CA ALA A 237 8.42 -7.21 -16.61
C ALA A 237 8.65 -7.03 -18.12
N SER A 238 8.16 -5.92 -18.68
CA SER A 238 8.35 -5.58 -20.10
C SER A 238 9.83 -5.36 -20.44
N LEU A 239 10.59 -4.66 -19.57
CA LEU A 239 12.03 -4.48 -19.74
C LEU A 239 12.79 -5.81 -19.70
N LEU A 240 12.32 -6.77 -18.90
CA LEU A 240 12.88 -8.12 -18.87
C LEU A 240 12.47 -8.99 -20.07
N ARG A 241 11.55 -8.51 -20.93
CA ARG A 241 10.89 -9.34 -21.96
C ARG A 241 10.27 -10.61 -21.37
N ALA A 242 9.87 -10.55 -20.10
CA ALA A 242 8.97 -11.55 -19.55
C ALA A 242 7.64 -11.36 -20.30
N ARG A 243 7.41 -12.17 -21.34
CA ARG A 243 6.21 -12.07 -22.16
C ARG A 243 4.99 -12.07 -21.24
N SER A 244 4.19 -11.00 -21.29
CA SER A 244 2.79 -11.01 -20.85
C SER A 244 1.91 -11.91 -21.74
N ASN A 245 2.48 -12.56 -22.77
CA ASN A 245 1.84 -13.56 -23.64
C ASN A 245 1.96 -14.99 -23.12
N ALA A 246 2.31 -15.18 -21.86
CA ALA A 246 1.85 -16.40 -21.21
C ALA A 246 0.33 -16.25 -21.11
N GLY A 247 -0.45 -17.29 -21.43
CA GLY A 247 -1.92 -17.22 -21.34
C GLY A 247 -2.39 -16.73 -19.96
N PRO A 248 -3.72 -16.63 -19.71
CA PRO A 248 -4.32 -16.10 -18.46
C PRO A 248 -3.84 -16.76 -17.15
N ASN A 249 -2.96 -17.75 -17.27
CA ASN A 249 -2.52 -18.76 -16.35
C ASN A 249 -1.05 -18.62 -15.93
N MET A 250 -0.33 -17.56 -16.30
CA MET A 250 1.05 -17.38 -15.81
C MET A 250 1.37 -15.92 -15.50
N THR A 251 1.91 -15.71 -14.29
CA THR A 251 2.26 -14.39 -13.76
C THR A 251 3.73 -14.41 -13.33
N VAL A 252 4.53 -13.47 -13.84
CA VAL A 252 5.91 -13.27 -13.38
C VAL A 252 5.95 -12.01 -12.52
N ARG A 253 6.39 -12.14 -11.27
CA ARG A 253 6.56 -11.02 -10.36
C ARG A 253 7.93 -11.07 -9.70
N MET A 254 8.42 -9.91 -9.27
CA MET A 254 9.66 -9.81 -8.49
C MET A 254 9.28 -9.70 -7.02
N ASP A 255 9.83 -10.58 -6.18
CA ASP A 255 9.70 -10.51 -4.71
C ASP A 255 11.09 -10.28 -4.11
N GLY A 256 11.42 -9.01 -3.86
CA GLY A 256 12.75 -8.61 -3.39
C GLY A 256 13.89 -8.96 -4.37
N THR A 257 14.66 -10.00 -4.05
CA THR A 257 15.74 -10.53 -4.90
C THR A 257 15.29 -11.59 -5.89
N ASP A 258 14.11 -12.14 -5.67
CA ASP A 258 13.70 -13.38 -6.29
C ASP A 258 12.73 -13.11 -7.44
N MET A 259 12.91 -13.85 -8.52
CA MET A 259 11.93 -13.88 -9.60
C MET A 259 10.94 -15.00 -9.29
N VAL A 260 9.70 -14.62 -9.02
CA VAL A 260 8.61 -15.55 -8.71
C VAL A 260 7.77 -15.74 -9.98
N ILE A 261 7.72 -16.97 -10.47
CA ILE A 261 6.88 -17.36 -11.60
C ILE A 261 5.72 -18.17 -11.03
N VAL A 262 4.50 -17.67 -11.19
CA VAL A 262 3.27 -18.31 -10.73
C VAL A 262 2.55 -18.86 -11.95
N PHE A 263 2.28 -20.17 -11.96
CA PHE A 263 1.41 -20.82 -12.92
C PHE A 263 0.06 -21.09 -12.25
N LYS A 264 -1.03 -20.75 -12.93
CA LYS A 264 -2.42 -21.02 -12.52
C LYS A 264 -3.03 -21.93 -13.56
N VAL A 265 -3.14 -23.22 -13.27
CA VAL A 265 -3.80 -24.16 -14.19
C VAL A 265 -5.27 -24.25 -13.75
N PRO A 266 -6.26 -23.87 -14.59
CA PRO A 266 -7.67 -24.11 -14.30
C PRO A 266 -7.89 -25.62 -14.24
N VAL A 267 -8.54 -26.08 -13.18
CA VAL A 267 -8.80 -27.50 -12.93
C VAL A 267 -10.18 -27.82 -13.48
N ASP A 268 -10.33 -27.77 -14.79
CA ASP A 268 -11.59 -28.11 -15.46
C ASP A 268 -11.62 -29.59 -15.89
N ASP A 269 -10.45 -30.26 -15.94
CA ASP A 269 -10.31 -31.69 -16.20
C ASP A 269 -9.18 -32.30 -15.32
N PRO A 270 -9.47 -33.26 -14.42
CA PRO A 270 -8.46 -33.87 -13.55
C PRO A 270 -7.42 -34.72 -14.31
N GLU A 271 -7.66 -35.09 -15.57
CA GLU A 271 -6.68 -35.79 -16.41
C GLU A 271 -5.58 -34.87 -16.97
N GLU A 272 -5.77 -33.54 -16.98
CA GLU A 272 -4.72 -32.58 -17.36
C GLU A 272 -3.74 -32.27 -16.21
N LEU A 273 -4.03 -32.75 -14.99
CA LEU A 273 -3.17 -32.65 -13.80
C LEU A 273 -2.26 -33.88 -13.62
N LEU A 274 -1.74 -34.44 -14.72
CA LEU A 274 -0.78 -35.55 -14.69
C LEU A 274 0.61 -35.16 -14.16
N PHE A 275 0.79 -33.91 -13.69
CA PHE A 275 2.05 -33.45 -13.13
C PHE A 275 1.81 -32.85 -11.74
N THR A 276 2.22 -33.59 -10.73
CA THR A 276 2.34 -33.10 -9.36
C THR A 276 3.44 -32.02 -9.27
N ALA A 277 3.38 -31.18 -8.24
CA ALA A 277 4.45 -30.20 -7.98
C ALA A 277 5.82 -30.88 -7.82
N GLU A 278 5.85 -32.14 -7.37
CA GLU A 278 7.04 -32.97 -7.23
C GLU A 278 7.63 -33.37 -8.59
N GLU A 279 6.81 -33.61 -9.60
CA GLU A 279 7.25 -33.94 -10.97
C GLU A 279 7.68 -32.72 -11.78
N MET A 280 7.06 -31.55 -11.53
CA MET A 280 7.46 -30.30 -12.20
C MET A 280 8.75 -29.70 -11.63
N GLY A 281 9.03 -29.91 -10.33
CA GLY A 281 10.21 -29.36 -9.65
C GLY A 281 11.53 -29.64 -10.39
N PRO A 282 11.86 -30.91 -10.70
CA PRO A 282 13.08 -31.28 -11.41
C PRO A 282 13.18 -30.69 -12.82
N VAL A 283 12.07 -30.59 -13.56
CA VAL A 283 12.05 -30.01 -14.92
C VAL A 283 12.37 -28.51 -14.86
N ILE A 284 11.77 -27.80 -13.92
CA ILE A 284 12.03 -26.37 -13.69
C ILE A 284 13.47 -26.17 -13.22
N GLU A 285 13.96 -27.01 -12.31
CA GLU A 285 15.33 -26.95 -11.81
C GLU A 285 16.35 -27.18 -12.94
N MET A 286 16.15 -28.20 -13.77
CA MET A 286 16.98 -28.49 -14.93
C MET A 286 16.99 -27.31 -15.93
N ALA A 287 15.84 -26.70 -16.19
CA ALA A 287 15.75 -25.52 -17.05
C ALA A 287 16.53 -24.32 -16.47
N ILE A 288 16.39 -24.06 -15.16
CA ILE A 288 17.14 -23.01 -14.46
C ILE A 288 18.65 -23.29 -14.49
N MET A 289 19.07 -24.54 -14.23
CA MET A 289 20.47 -24.95 -14.29
C MET A 289 21.06 -24.77 -15.69
N THR A 290 20.31 -25.13 -16.73
CA THR A 290 20.73 -24.97 -18.13
C THR A 290 20.89 -23.49 -18.49
N LEU A 291 19.97 -22.63 -18.05
CA LEU A 291 20.07 -21.18 -18.24
C LEU A 291 21.28 -20.59 -17.50
N ARG A 292 21.56 -21.05 -16.28
CA ARG A 292 22.75 -20.64 -15.50
C ARG A 292 24.05 -21.09 -16.19
N ALA A 293 24.11 -22.31 -16.72
CA ALA A 293 25.26 -22.83 -17.44
C ALA A 293 25.54 -22.03 -18.73
N ARG A 294 24.51 -21.74 -19.54
CA ARG A 294 24.62 -20.89 -20.73
C ARG A 294 25.10 -19.48 -20.42
N ARG A 295 24.69 -18.92 -19.28
CA ARG A 295 25.16 -17.60 -18.84
C ARG A 295 26.64 -17.60 -18.44
N LYS A 296 27.16 -18.71 -17.90
CA LYS A 296 28.59 -18.86 -17.58
C LYS A 296 29.43 -19.03 -18.85
N SER A 297 28.98 -19.80 -19.82
CA SER A 297 29.70 -20.00 -21.09
C SER A 297 29.64 -18.77 -22.02
N GLY A 298 28.54 -18.01 -22.00
CA GLY A 298 28.44 -16.73 -22.73
C GLY A 298 29.41 -15.65 -22.22
N LYS A 299 29.73 -15.65 -20.92
CA LYS A 299 30.75 -14.76 -20.34
C LYS A 299 32.19 -15.11 -20.73
N LEU A 300 32.47 -16.39 -21.05
CA LEU A 300 33.79 -16.80 -21.53
C LEU A 300 34.06 -16.36 -22.98
N LYS A 301 33.01 -16.25 -23.82
CA LYS A 301 33.16 -15.87 -25.24
C LYS A 301 33.35 -14.37 -25.47
N THR A 302 33.09 -13.52 -24.47
CA THR A 302 33.26 -12.06 -24.55
C THR A 302 34.60 -11.59 -23.97
N LEU A 303 35.50 -12.52 -23.63
CA LEU A 303 36.80 -12.25 -22.99
C LEU A 303 38.00 -12.73 -23.84
N ASN A 304 37.76 -13.11 -25.10
CA ASN A 304 38.78 -13.36 -26.12
C ASN A 304 38.64 -12.34 -27.25
#